data_AF-A0A917BHY7-F1
#
_entry.id   AF-A0A917BHY7-F1
#
_cell.length_a   1.000
_cell.length_b   1.000
_cell.length_c   1.000
_cell.angle_alpha   90.00
_cell.angle_beta   90.00
_cell.angle_gamma   90.00
#
_symmetry.space_group_name_H-M   'P 1'
#
loop_
_entity.id
_entity.type
_entity.pdbx_description
1 polymer ?
#
loop_
_entity_poly.entity_id
_entity_poly.type
_entity_poly.pdbx_seq_one_letter_code
_entity_poly.pdbx_strand_id
1 'polypeptide(L)'
;MSSEIRRTLTIVGMRLDHLSFAAGPGGLEATSERLSDLLGEPFRDGGVHPRFGTRNRVLPLRDRTYLEVVEVLDHPASDKAPFGQAVRARSELGGGWMGWVVAVDDITELEQRLGRESVNGNRHRPDGSELRWKQLGVKGLQSDPQLPFFVEWRSERGDHPSSGASGEISFASLEIAGDPERVSEWLGQPVERPLEDVKVDWVAPNGTPGVLAVQFQTATGMVRI
;
A
#
# COMPACT_ATOMS: atom_id res chain seq x y z
N MET A 1 -19.39 -40.52 1.44
CA MET A 1 -19.16 -39.50 0.39
C MET A 1 -18.12 -38.54 0.93
N SER A 2 -17.02 -38.40 0.20
CA SER A 2 -15.74 -37.84 0.64
C SER A 2 -15.85 -36.38 1.09
N SER A 3 -15.31 -36.06 2.27
CA SER A 3 -15.02 -34.68 2.65
C SER A 3 -13.80 -34.22 1.86
N GLU A 4 -14.00 -33.45 0.79
CA GLU A 4 -12.91 -32.71 0.17
C GLU A 4 -12.38 -31.71 1.19
N ILE A 5 -11.21 -32.03 1.75
CA ILE A 5 -10.34 -31.06 2.40
C ILE A 5 -10.04 -30.02 1.32
N ARG A 6 -10.66 -28.84 1.39
CA ARG A 6 -10.20 -27.67 0.64
C ARG A 6 -8.75 -27.45 1.05
N ARG A 7 -7.80 -27.90 0.24
CA ARG A 7 -6.41 -27.43 0.35
C ARG A 7 -6.48 -25.93 0.09
N THR A 8 -6.29 -25.13 1.13
CA THR A 8 -5.96 -23.72 0.97
C THR A 8 -4.66 -23.67 0.19
N LEU A 9 -4.75 -23.42 -1.12
CA LEU A 9 -3.57 -23.20 -1.95
C LEU A 9 -2.89 -21.94 -1.41
N THR A 10 -1.64 -22.09 -0.99
CA THR A 10 -0.78 -20.95 -0.65
C THR A 10 -0.58 -20.16 -1.94
N ILE A 11 -1.02 -18.90 -1.94
CA ILE A 11 -0.79 -18.00 -3.06
C ILE A 11 0.70 -17.66 -3.06
N VAL A 12 1.42 -18.13 -4.07
CA VAL A 12 2.87 -17.96 -4.17
C VAL A 12 3.20 -16.51 -4.56
N GLY A 13 4.30 -15.98 -4.02
CA GLY A 13 4.79 -14.65 -4.41
C GLY A 13 4.09 -13.47 -3.72
N MET A 14 3.33 -13.71 -2.64
CA MET A 14 2.80 -12.65 -1.78
C MET A 14 3.90 -11.98 -0.95
N ARG A 15 4.05 -10.66 -1.06
CA ARG A 15 4.96 -9.86 -0.21
C ARG A 15 4.39 -8.48 0.05
N LEU A 16 4.86 -7.81 1.10
CA LEU A 16 4.65 -6.37 1.27
C LEU A 16 5.21 -5.63 0.06
N ASP A 17 4.39 -4.74 -0.50
CA ASP A 17 4.78 -3.92 -1.64
C ASP A 17 5.06 -2.48 -1.21
N HIS A 18 4.08 -1.86 -0.54
CA HIS A 18 4.21 -0.51 -0.05
C HIS A 18 3.18 -0.20 1.05
N LEU A 19 3.40 0.94 1.68
CA LEU A 19 2.41 1.61 2.51
C LEU A 19 2.02 2.93 1.84
N SER A 20 0.75 3.29 1.98
CA SER A 20 0.18 4.53 1.44
C SER A 20 -0.16 5.50 2.56
N PHE A 21 0.32 6.74 2.41
CA PHE A 21 0.10 7.86 3.30
C PHE A 21 -0.64 8.96 2.53
N ALA A 22 -1.83 9.36 2.99
CA ALA A 22 -2.56 10.45 2.36
C ALA A 22 -1.97 11.80 2.76
N ALA A 23 -1.82 12.69 1.78
CA ALA A 23 -1.40 14.05 2.00
C ALA A 23 -2.37 14.79 2.95
N GLY A 24 -1.81 15.61 3.84
CA GLY A 24 -2.59 16.47 4.72
C GLY A 24 -3.00 17.79 4.04
N PRO A 25 -3.54 18.76 4.80
CA PRO A 25 -4.01 20.04 4.26
C PRO A 25 -2.93 20.87 3.54
N GLY A 26 -1.64 20.64 3.85
CA GLY A 26 -0.51 21.26 3.13
C GLY A 26 -0.25 20.69 1.74
N GLY A 27 -0.99 19.64 1.35
CA GLY A 27 -0.89 19.00 0.05
C GLY A 27 0.30 18.05 -0.08
N LEU A 28 0.44 17.52 -1.30
CA LEU A 28 1.43 16.49 -1.63
C LEU A 28 2.88 16.93 -1.36
N GLU A 29 3.25 18.15 -1.76
CA GLU A 29 4.61 18.69 -1.61
C GLU A 29 5.00 18.76 -0.13
N ALA A 30 4.28 19.56 0.65
CA ALA A 30 4.61 19.80 2.06
C ALA A 30 4.56 18.51 2.89
N THR A 31 3.64 17.59 2.56
CA THR A 31 3.60 16.28 3.24
C THR A 31 4.86 15.46 2.93
N SER A 32 5.27 15.43 1.67
CA SER A 32 6.43 14.67 1.22
C SER A 32 7.74 15.26 1.74
N GLU A 33 7.88 16.59 1.77
CA GLU A 33 9.04 17.29 2.35
C GLU A 33 9.18 16.96 3.85
N ARG A 34 8.10 17.10 4.62
CA ARG A 34 8.11 16.76 6.05
C ARG A 34 8.51 15.30 6.31
N LEU A 35 8.02 14.37 5.50
CA LEU A 35 8.40 12.95 5.61
C LEU A 35 9.85 12.72 5.15
N SER A 36 10.32 13.45 4.15
CA SER A 36 11.73 13.42 3.70
C SER A 36 12.67 13.86 4.83
N ASP A 37 12.32 14.94 5.54
CA ASP A 37 13.12 15.45 6.68
C ASP A 37 13.21 14.43 7.81
N LEU A 38 12.13 13.70 8.08
CA LEU A 38 12.09 12.67 9.12
C LEU A 38 12.88 11.42 8.72
N LEU A 39 12.82 11.02 7.45
CA LEU A 39 13.40 9.77 6.97
C LEU A 39 14.83 9.93 6.46
N GLY A 40 15.26 11.15 6.18
CA GLY A 40 16.62 11.47 5.72
C GLY A 40 16.84 11.36 4.21
N GLU A 41 15.80 11.09 3.41
CA GLU A 41 15.88 11.02 1.95
C GLU A 41 14.69 11.66 1.24
N PRO A 42 14.90 12.27 0.06
CA PRO A 42 13.84 12.96 -0.66
C PRO A 42 12.90 11.97 -1.36
N PHE A 43 11.60 12.25 -1.24
CA PHE A 43 10.60 11.65 -2.10
C PHE A 43 10.77 12.10 -3.56
N ARG A 44 10.55 11.17 -4.50
CA ARG A 44 10.58 11.42 -5.94
C ARG A 44 9.17 11.63 -6.47
N ASP A 45 9.04 12.43 -7.52
CA ASP A 45 7.75 12.56 -8.20
C ASP A 45 7.34 11.21 -8.80
N GLY A 46 6.18 10.73 -8.37
CA GLY A 46 5.64 9.46 -8.81
C GLY A 46 4.76 9.60 -10.05
N GLY A 47 4.05 10.71 -10.16
CA GLY A 47 3.17 11.02 -11.28
C GLY A 47 1.66 10.93 -10.98
N VAL A 48 0.87 10.91 -12.04
CA VAL A 48 -0.61 11.02 -11.98
C VAL A 48 -1.25 9.67 -12.24
N HIS A 49 -2.31 9.35 -11.49
CA HIS A 49 -3.20 8.20 -11.65
C HIS A 49 -4.51 8.62 -12.37
N PRO A 50 -4.60 8.57 -13.71
CA PRO A 50 -5.75 9.10 -14.42
C PRO A 50 -7.06 8.40 -14.05
N ARG A 51 -7.00 7.08 -13.85
CA ARG A 51 -8.16 6.26 -13.49
C ARG A 51 -8.68 6.52 -12.08
N PHE A 52 -7.81 7.01 -11.19
CA PHE A 52 -8.14 7.19 -9.78
C PHE A 52 -8.33 8.65 -9.39
N GLY A 53 -7.93 9.60 -10.25
CA GLY A 53 -8.00 11.03 -9.96
C GLY A 53 -7.10 11.39 -8.78
N THR A 54 -5.90 10.79 -8.71
CA THR A 54 -4.91 11.07 -7.67
C THR A 54 -3.55 11.29 -8.30
N ARG A 55 -2.61 11.84 -7.54
CA ARG A 55 -1.18 11.89 -7.87
C ARG A 55 -0.36 11.50 -6.65
N ASN A 56 0.87 11.03 -6.86
CA ASN A 56 1.69 10.60 -5.74
C ASN A 56 3.15 11.03 -5.87
N ARG A 57 3.84 10.91 -4.73
CA ARG A 57 5.29 10.87 -4.62
C ARG A 57 5.68 9.57 -3.96
N VAL A 58 6.86 9.06 -4.31
CA VAL A 58 7.35 7.77 -3.80
C VAL A 58 8.74 7.91 -3.21
N LEU A 59 8.98 7.22 -2.11
CA LEU A 59 10.30 7.01 -1.54
C LEU A 59 10.65 5.52 -1.69
N PRO A 60 11.59 5.17 -2.58
CA PRO A 60 12.07 3.80 -2.72
C PRO A 60 12.80 3.34 -1.46
N LEU A 61 12.47 2.15 -0.95
CA LEU A 61 13.07 1.57 0.25
C LEU A 61 13.75 0.23 -0.07
N ARG A 62 14.45 -0.34 0.91
CA ARG A 62 15.00 -1.70 0.81
C ARG A 62 13.93 -2.76 0.58
N ASP A 63 14.41 -3.96 0.25
CA ASP A 63 13.60 -5.18 0.22
C ASP A 63 12.43 -5.10 -0.78
N ARG A 64 12.68 -4.35 -1.86
CA ARG A 64 11.74 -4.09 -2.96
C ARG A 64 10.45 -3.39 -2.51
N THR A 65 10.47 -2.67 -1.39
CA THR A 65 9.33 -1.90 -0.89
C THR A 65 9.46 -0.41 -1.14
N TYR A 66 8.37 0.34 -1.00
CA TYR A 66 8.41 1.80 -1.06
C TYR A 66 7.35 2.43 -0.14
N LEU A 67 7.51 3.72 0.16
CA LEU A 67 6.49 4.54 0.80
C LEU A 67 5.85 5.44 -0.26
N GLU A 68 4.51 5.43 -0.33
CA GLU A 68 3.72 6.29 -1.20
C GLU A 68 3.09 7.41 -0.39
N VAL A 69 3.32 8.67 -0.79
CA VAL A 69 2.49 9.80 -0.38
C VAL A 69 1.55 10.12 -1.53
N VAL A 70 0.25 10.11 -1.27
CA VAL A 70 -0.79 10.25 -2.31
C VAL A 70 -1.73 11.41 -1.98
N GLU A 71 -2.11 12.15 -3.01
CA GLU A 71 -3.05 13.26 -2.92
C GLU A 71 -4.16 13.08 -3.97
N VAL A 72 -5.37 13.43 -3.58
CA VAL A 72 -6.51 13.45 -4.50
C VAL A 72 -6.49 14.72 -5.36
N LEU A 73 -6.75 14.55 -6.65
CA LEU A 73 -6.93 15.65 -7.58
C LEU A 73 -8.40 16.09 -7.58
N ASP A 74 -8.65 17.36 -7.88
CA ASP A 74 -9.99 17.82 -8.20
C ASP A 74 -10.38 17.35 -9.62
N HIS A 75 -10.77 16.08 -9.73
CA HIS A 75 -11.02 15.41 -10.99
C HIS A 75 -12.19 14.42 -10.85
N PRO A 76 -13.14 14.34 -11.80
CA PRO A 76 -14.33 13.50 -11.67
C PRO A 76 -14.07 12.00 -11.42
N ALA A 77 -12.88 11.51 -11.79
CA ALA A 77 -12.46 10.15 -11.47
C ALA A 77 -12.31 9.91 -9.96
N SER A 78 -11.88 10.91 -9.19
CA SER A 78 -11.72 10.79 -7.73
C SER A 78 -13.04 10.50 -7.01
N ASP A 79 -14.15 10.94 -7.59
CA ASP A 79 -15.47 10.83 -6.97
C ASP A 79 -16.10 9.46 -7.19
N LYS A 80 -15.57 8.71 -8.17
CA LYS A 80 -16.09 7.41 -8.61
C LYS A 80 -15.16 6.26 -8.26
N ALA A 81 -13.85 6.49 -8.32
CA ALA A 81 -12.86 5.47 -8.07
C ALA A 81 -12.71 5.21 -6.55
N PRO A 82 -12.86 3.96 -6.08
CA PRO A 82 -12.72 3.63 -4.65
C PRO A 82 -11.40 4.14 -4.03
N PHE A 83 -10.30 4.08 -4.79
CA PHE A 83 -9.01 4.59 -4.32
C PHE A 83 -9.00 6.10 -4.16
N GLY A 84 -9.52 6.84 -5.16
CA GLY A 84 -9.65 8.31 -5.07
C GLY A 84 -10.54 8.75 -3.91
N GLN A 85 -11.65 8.04 -3.68
CA GLN A 85 -12.54 8.27 -2.54
C GLN A 85 -11.83 8.02 -1.19
N ALA A 86 -11.06 6.93 -1.09
CA ALA A 86 -10.29 6.62 0.13
C ALA A 86 -9.25 7.71 0.43
N VAL A 87 -8.49 8.14 -0.59
CA VAL A 87 -7.50 9.22 -0.46
C VAL A 87 -8.18 10.53 -0.05
N ARG A 88 -9.30 10.89 -0.69
CA ARG A 88 -10.08 12.09 -0.34
C ARG A 88 -10.53 12.06 1.12
N ALA A 89 -11.21 10.98 1.52
CA ALA A 89 -11.72 10.83 2.88
C ALA A 89 -10.59 10.93 3.93
N ARG A 90 -9.43 10.31 3.65
CA ARG A 90 -8.29 10.40 4.57
C ARG A 90 -7.67 11.80 4.61
N SER A 91 -7.58 12.48 3.47
CA SER A 91 -7.07 13.85 3.37
C SER A 91 -7.98 14.84 4.13
N GLU A 92 -9.29 14.67 4.04
CA GLU A 92 -10.30 15.47 4.77
C GLU A 92 -10.22 15.30 6.30
N LEU A 93 -9.69 14.16 6.77
CA LEU A 93 -9.38 13.90 8.18
C LEU A 93 -7.99 14.41 8.60
N GLY A 94 -7.31 15.19 7.77
CA GLY A 94 -5.99 15.77 8.04
C GLY A 94 -4.81 14.99 7.43
N GLY A 95 -5.07 13.97 6.61
CA GLY A 95 -4.04 13.09 6.05
C GLY A 95 -3.61 11.98 7.01
N GLY A 96 -2.51 11.30 6.70
CA GLY A 96 -1.97 10.23 7.54
C GLY A 96 -1.94 8.86 6.86
N TRP A 97 -1.57 7.83 7.64
CA TRP A 97 -1.62 6.43 7.21
C TRP A 97 -2.98 6.06 6.66
N MET A 98 -3.01 5.49 5.46
CA MET A 98 -4.23 5.08 4.77
C MET A 98 -4.34 3.56 4.68
N GLY A 99 -3.27 2.88 4.27
CA GLY A 99 -3.29 1.43 4.09
C GLY A 99 -1.93 0.85 3.73
N TRP A 100 -1.88 -0.47 3.65
CA TRP A 100 -0.73 -1.25 3.24
C TRP A 100 -1.12 -2.20 2.10
N VAL A 101 -0.14 -2.58 1.29
CA VAL A 101 -0.38 -3.22 -0.01
C VAL A 101 0.46 -4.46 -0.15
N VAL A 102 -0.15 -5.54 -0.64
CA VAL A 102 0.52 -6.80 -0.89
C VAL A 102 0.68 -7.01 -2.40
N ALA A 103 1.91 -7.19 -2.87
CA ALA A 103 2.16 -7.60 -4.23
C ALA A 103 2.01 -9.10 -4.37
N VAL A 104 1.46 -9.53 -5.50
CA VAL A 104 1.36 -10.92 -5.91
C VAL A 104 1.88 -11.08 -7.34
N ASP A 105 2.38 -12.27 -7.66
CA ASP A 105 2.84 -12.60 -9.02
C ASP A 105 1.66 -12.89 -9.97
N ASP A 106 0.56 -13.44 -9.44
CA ASP A 106 -0.68 -13.71 -10.17
C ASP A 106 -1.91 -13.32 -9.32
N ILE A 107 -2.66 -12.31 -9.76
CA ILE A 107 -3.85 -11.85 -9.03
C ILE A 107 -5.08 -12.74 -9.24
N THR A 108 -5.06 -13.64 -10.23
CA THR A 108 -6.26 -14.41 -10.62
C THR A 108 -6.71 -15.38 -9.52
N GLU A 109 -5.78 -15.92 -8.73
CA GLU A 109 -6.12 -16.75 -7.57
C GLU A 109 -6.90 -15.95 -6.51
N LEU A 110 -6.55 -14.69 -6.32
CA LEU A 110 -7.28 -13.78 -5.43
C LEU A 110 -8.63 -13.37 -6.01
N GLU A 111 -8.72 -13.15 -7.32
CA GLU A 111 -9.99 -12.86 -7.99
C GLU A 111 -11.00 -14.00 -7.78
N GLN A 112 -10.54 -15.24 -7.97
CA GLN A 112 -11.34 -16.45 -7.74
C GLN A 112 -11.75 -16.58 -6.27
N ARG A 113 -10.80 -16.43 -5.33
CA ARG A 113 -11.07 -16.59 -3.90
C ARG A 113 -12.01 -15.53 -3.35
N LEU A 114 -11.85 -14.28 -3.79
CA LEU A 114 -12.69 -13.16 -3.34
C LEU A 114 -13.98 -13.01 -4.15
N GLY A 115 -14.13 -13.74 -5.26
CA GLY A 115 -15.32 -13.72 -6.12
C GLY A 115 -15.53 -12.39 -6.86
N ARG A 116 -14.44 -11.71 -7.25
CA ARG A 116 -14.48 -10.41 -7.92
C ARG A 116 -13.22 -10.15 -8.74
N GLU A 117 -13.39 -9.47 -9.86
CA GLU A 117 -12.29 -9.11 -10.76
C GLU A 117 -11.44 -7.95 -10.19
N SER A 118 -10.16 -7.99 -10.51
CA SER A 118 -9.24 -6.87 -10.31
C SER A 118 -9.52 -5.76 -11.32
N VAL A 119 -9.03 -4.56 -10.98
CA VAL A 119 -9.16 -3.37 -11.82
C VAL A 119 -7.78 -2.98 -12.32
N ASN A 120 -7.68 -2.58 -13.60
CA ASN A 120 -6.44 -2.05 -14.15
C ASN A 120 -6.13 -0.67 -13.54
N GLY A 121 -4.92 -0.52 -13.00
CA GLY A 121 -4.34 0.74 -12.57
C GLY A 121 -3.24 1.20 -13.53
N ASN A 122 -3.09 2.50 -13.66
CA ASN A 122 -1.97 3.10 -14.37
C ASN A 122 -1.52 4.42 -13.77
N ARG A 123 -0.25 4.75 -13.99
CA ARG A 123 0.38 5.99 -13.58
C ARG A 123 1.27 6.54 -14.69
N HIS A 124 1.09 7.80 -15.07
CA HIS A 124 2.00 8.51 -15.97
C HIS A 124 3.06 9.24 -15.16
N ARG A 125 4.32 8.92 -15.42
CA ARG A 125 5.46 9.56 -14.78
C ARG A 125 5.84 10.88 -15.48
N PRO A 126 6.58 11.78 -14.82
CA PRO A 126 7.05 13.03 -15.42
C PRO A 126 7.96 12.85 -16.65
N ASP A 127 8.67 11.72 -16.75
CA ASP A 127 9.51 11.36 -17.89
C ASP A 127 8.72 10.88 -19.12
N GLY A 128 7.37 10.84 -19.02
CA GLY A 128 6.47 10.39 -20.07
C GLY A 128 6.23 8.87 -20.08
N SER A 129 6.91 8.11 -19.23
CA SER A 129 6.70 6.66 -19.14
C SER A 129 5.39 6.32 -18.43
N GLU A 130 4.89 5.10 -18.66
CA GLU A 130 3.67 4.60 -18.04
C GLU A 130 3.94 3.35 -17.21
N LEU A 131 3.49 3.42 -15.96
CA LEU A 131 3.41 2.29 -15.06
C LEU A 131 2.01 1.66 -15.10
N ARG A 132 1.95 0.33 -15.13
CA ARG A 132 0.71 -0.45 -15.20
C ARG A 132 0.70 -1.58 -14.18
N TRP A 133 -0.47 -1.83 -13.61
CA TRP A 133 -0.73 -2.93 -12.69
C TRP A 133 -2.21 -3.33 -12.71
N LYS A 134 -2.52 -4.45 -12.06
CA LYS A 134 -3.89 -4.79 -11.62
C LYS A 134 -3.98 -4.60 -10.11
N GLN A 135 -5.14 -4.18 -9.61
CA GLN A 135 -5.38 -4.08 -8.16
C GLN A 135 -6.72 -4.66 -7.74
N LEU A 136 -6.77 -5.21 -6.52
CA LEU A 136 -7.96 -5.84 -5.97
C LEU A 136 -8.07 -5.56 -4.47
N GLY A 137 -9.27 -5.24 -3.98
CA GLY A 137 -9.52 -5.10 -2.53
C GLY A 137 -9.61 -3.67 -1.98
N VAL A 138 -9.50 -2.64 -2.82
CA VAL A 138 -9.56 -1.23 -2.36
C VAL A 138 -10.88 -0.87 -1.64
N LYS A 139 -12.01 -1.45 -2.05
CA LYS A 139 -13.27 -1.29 -1.30
C LYS A 139 -13.21 -1.91 0.11
N GLY A 140 -12.43 -3.00 0.26
CA GLY A 140 -12.14 -3.62 1.54
C GLY A 140 -11.39 -2.67 2.46
N LEU A 141 -10.34 -2.00 1.94
CA LEU A 141 -9.60 -0.96 2.66
C LEU A 141 -10.53 0.15 3.20
N GLN A 142 -11.52 0.59 2.42
CA GLN A 142 -12.46 1.62 2.85
C GLN A 142 -13.37 1.16 4.00
N SER A 143 -13.83 -0.10 3.96
CA SER A 143 -14.75 -0.66 4.96
C SER A 143 -14.05 -1.21 6.20
N ASP A 144 -12.80 -1.64 6.06
CA ASP A 144 -12.04 -2.36 7.06
C ASP A 144 -10.53 -2.03 6.88
N PRO A 145 -10.04 -0.89 7.40
CA PRO A 145 -8.73 -0.34 7.04
C PRO A 145 -7.52 -1.15 7.50
N GLN A 146 -7.71 -2.21 8.30
CA GLN A 146 -6.66 -3.18 8.61
C GLN A 146 -6.35 -4.09 7.41
N LEU A 147 -7.28 -4.24 6.45
CA LEU A 147 -7.13 -5.14 5.32
C LEU A 147 -6.25 -4.51 4.25
N PRO A 148 -5.20 -5.22 3.78
CA PRO A 148 -4.44 -4.77 2.63
C PRO A 148 -5.27 -4.89 1.35
N PHE A 149 -4.95 -4.08 0.36
CA PHE A 149 -5.32 -4.40 -1.02
C PHE A 149 -4.13 -5.01 -1.75
N PHE A 150 -4.42 -5.66 -2.87
CA PHE A 150 -3.45 -6.44 -3.63
C PHE A 150 -3.09 -5.71 -4.91
N VAL A 151 -1.83 -5.87 -5.34
CA VAL A 151 -1.35 -5.41 -6.65
C VAL A 151 -0.62 -6.54 -7.38
N GLU A 152 -0.81 -6.59 -8.70
CA GLU A 152 0.03 -7.37 -9.62
C GLU A 152 0.61 -6.40 -10.64
N TRP A 153 1.92 -6.18 -10.55
CA TRP A 153 2.64 -5.29 -11.45
C TRP A 153 2.68 -5.87 -12.86
N ARG A 154 2.37 -5.04 -13.86
CA ARG A 154 2.40 -5.40 -15.30
C ARG A 154 3.55 -4.74 -16.06
N SER A 155 4.11 -3.65 -15.50
CA SER A 155 5.34 -3.03 -16.00
C SER A 155 6.58 -3.86 -15.67
N GLU A 156 7.70 -3.54 -16.32
CA GLU A 156 8.96 -4.24 -16.11
C GLU A 156 9.46 -4.11 -14.66
N ARG A 157 10.25 -5.08 -14.20
CA ARG A 157 10.75 -5.08 -12.81
C ARG A 157 11.61 -3.85 -12.49
N GLY A 158 12.41 -3.36 -13.44
CA GLY A 158 13.25 -2.17 -13.26
C GLY A 158 12.45 -0.87 -13.15
N ASP A 159 11.17 -0.90 -13.51
CA ASP A 159 10.25 0.22 -13.39
C ASP A 159 9.51 0.25 -12.04
N HIS A 160 9.64 -0.80 -11.22
CA HIS A 160 8.96 -0.87 -9.94
C HIS A 160 9.31 0.35 -9.06
N PRO A 161 8.37 0.95 -8.29
CA PRO A 161 8.65 2.19 -7.55
C PRO A 161 9.73 2.09 -6.47
N SER A 162 10.08 0.88 -6.04
CA SER A 162 11.24 0.63 -5.16
C SER A 162 12.60 0.61 -5.88
N SER A 163 12.60 0.71 -7.21
CA SER A 163 13.84 0.71 -7.99
C SER A 163 14.65 1.97 -7.73
N GLY A 164 15.97 1.79 -7.57
CA GLY A 164 16.89 2.87 -7.23
C GLY A 164 16.80 3.34 -5.79
N ALA A 165 16.36 2.48 -4.85
CA ALA A 165 16.56 2.69 -3.42
C ALA A 165 18.05 2.81 -3.09
N SER A 166 18.38 3.70 -2.15
CA SER A 166 19.74 3.91 -1.65
C SER A 166 20.28 2.69 -0.90
N GLY A 167 19.39 1.96 -0.22
CA GLY A 167 19.75 0.91 0.73
C GLY A 167 19.81 1.38 2.19
N GLU A 168 19.53 2.65 2.48
CA GLU A 168 19.66 3.25 3.82
C GLU A 168 18.36 3.23 4.64
N ILE A 169 17.21 3.05 3.99
CA ILE A 169 15.90 3.07 4.64
C ILE A 169 15.14 1.75 4.40
N SER A 170 14.59 1.17 5.47
CA SER A 170 13.69 0.01 5.40
C SER A 170 12.53 0.13 6.38
N PHE A 171 11.44 -0.59 6.12
CA PHE A 171 10.44 -0.86 7.13
C PHE A 171 11.05 -1.75 8.22
N ALA A 172 10.83 -1.39 9.48
CA ALA A 172 11.27 -2.16 10.63
C ALA A 172 10.08 -2.78 11.37
N SER A 173 9.01 -2.01 11.58
CA SER A 173 7.74 -2.55 12.09
C SER A 173 6.51 -1.78 11.64
N LEU A 174 5.37 -2.47 11.57
CA LEU A 174 4.04 -1.92 11.39
C LEU A 174 3.25 -2.09 12.68
N GLU A 175 2.63 -1.02 13.17
CA GLU A 175 1.64 -1.06 14.24
C GLU A 175 0.25 -1.02 13.62
N ILE A 176 -0.46 -2.16 13.67
CA ILE A 176 -1.79 -2.31 13.06
C ILE A 176 -2.82 -2.47 14.16
N ALA A 177 -3.81 -1.56 14.18
CA ALA A 177 -5.04 -1.78 14.92
C ALA A 177 -5.91 -2.77 14.17
N GLY A 178 -6.26 -3.88 14.80
CA GLY A 178 -7.08 -4.91 14.16
C GLY A 178 -6.87 -6.29 14.74
N ASP A 179 -7.32 -7.26 13.97
CA ASP A 179 -7.35 -8.68 14.29
C ASP A 179 -6.49 -9.47 13.27
N PRO A 180 -5.38 -10.12 13.71
CA PRO A 180 -4.53 -10.92 12.83
C PRO A 180 -5.27 -12.08 12.15
N GLU A 181 -6.30 -12.64 12.79
CA GLU A 181 -7.08 -13.74 12.20
C GLU A 181 -7.91 -13.22 11.03
N ARG A 182 -8.56 -12.06 11.21
CA ARG A 182 -9.31 -11.37 10.16
C ARG A 182 -8.44 -11.05 8.95
N VAL A 183 -7.22 -10.58 9.18
CA VAL A 183 -6.27 -10.29 8.09
C VAL A 183 -5.77 -11.57 7.44
N SER A 184 -5.51 -12.64 8.20
CA SER A 184 -5.09 -13.94 7.64
C SER A 184 -6.18 -14.59 6.78
N GLU A 185 -7.45 -14.52 7.21
CA GLU A 185 -8.59 -14.93 6.39
C GLU A 185 -8.67 -14.13 5.09
N TRP A 186 -8.49 -12.81 5.19
CA TRP A 186 -8.50 -11.93 4.04
C TRP A 186 -7.37 -12.25 3.07
N LEU A 187 -6.17 -12.55 3.54
CA LEU A 187 -5.01 -12.95 2.72
C LEU A 187 -5.17 -14.36 2.15
N GLY A 188 -5.91 -15.24 2.83
CA GLY A 188 -5.99 -16.66 2.51
C GLY A 188 -4.79 -17.46 2.99
N GLN A 189 -3.95 -16.87 3.85
CA GLN A 189 -2.76 -17.46 4.45
C GLN A 189 -2.36 -16.68 5.72
N PRO A 190 -1.46 -17.22 6.57
CA PRO A 190 -0.98 -16.50 7.75
C PRO A 190 -0.39 -15.14 7.38
N VAL A 191 -0.75 -14.10 8.14
CA VAL A 191 -0.35 -12.70 7.89
C VAL A 191 1.16 -12.47 7.95
N GLU A 192 1.89 -13.35 8.63
CA GLU A 192 3.34 -13.34 8.71
C GLU A 192 4.01 -13.69 7.38
N ARG A 193 3.30 -14.32 6.43
CA ARG A 193 3.87 -14.68 5.12
C ARG A 193 4.19 -13.45 4.25
N PRO A 194 3.22 -12.57 3.92
CA PRO A 194 3.54 -11.37 3.15
C PRO A 194 4.40 -10.36 3.93
N LEU A 195 4.48 -10.49 5.26
CA LEU A 195 5.19 -9.58 6.15
C LEU A 195 6.44 -10.23 6.74
N GLU A 196 7.01 -11.25 6.09
CA GLU A 196 8.12 -12.03 6.66
C GLU A 196 9.35 -11.18 7.01
N ASP A 197 9.57 -10.10 6.26
CA ASP A 197 10.69 -9.17 6.45
C ASP A 197 10.36 -7.98 7.36
N VAL A 198 9.13 -7.86 7.86
CA VAL A 198 8.70 -6.72 8.68
C VAL A 198 7.92 -7.17 9.91
N LYS A 199 8.36 -6.73 11.08
CA LYS A 199 7.65 -7.02 12.33
C LYS A 199 6.26 -6.38 12.32
N VAL A 200 5.24 -7.11 12.76
CA VAL A 200 3.88 -6.58 12.93
C VAL A 200 3.51 -6.60 14.40
N ASP A 201 3.21 -5.42 14.93
CA ASP A 201 2.67 -5.24 16.26
C ASP A 201 1.15 -5.01 16.14
N TRP A 202 0.38 -6.04 16.49
CA TRP A 202 -1.08 -5.94 16.59
C TRP A 202 -1.44 -5.19 17.87
N VAL A 203 -1.99 -4.00 17.70
CA VAL A 203 -2.26 -3.06 18.79
C VAL A 203 -3.75 -2.74 18.83
N ALA A 204 -4.21 -2.11 19.93
CA ALA A 204 -5.56 -1.56 20.06
C ALA A 204 -6.68 -2.44 19.44
N PRO A 205 -6.90 -3.69 19.92
CA PRO A 205 -7.86 -4.62 19.32
C PRO A 205 -9.32 -4.14 19.33
N ASN A 206 -9.63 -3.15 20.18
CA ASN A 206 -10.94 -2.50 20.24
C ASN A 206 -10.94 -1.05 19.67
N GLY A 207 -9.83 -0.63 19.04
CA GLY A 207 -9.69 0.67 18.39
C GLY A 207 -10.24 0.67 16.97
N THR A 208 -10.18 1.82 16.31
CA THR A 208 -10.49 1.90 14.87
C THR A 208 -9.44 1.11 14.09
N PRO A 209 -9.83 0.09 13.29
CA PRO A 209 -8.86 -0.72 12.55
C PRO A 209 -8.05 0.09 11.54
N GLY A 210 -6.79 -0.29 11.33
CA GLY A 210 -5.89 0.34 10.36
C GLY A 210 -4.45 0.48 10.83
N VAL A 211 -3.59 0.95 9.95
CA VAL A 211 -2.19 1.27 10.28
C VAL A 211 -2.17 2.50 11.19
N LEU A 212 -1.64 2.33 12.40
CA LEU A 212 -1.52 3.41 13.39
C LEU A 212 -0.17 4.11 13.32
N ALA A 213 0.90 3.33 13.11
CA ALA A 213 2.25 3.84 12.98
C ALA A 213 3.15 2.85 12.24
N VAL A 214 4.25 3.38 11.73
CA VAL A 214 5.28 2.60 11.05
C VAL A 214 6.63 3.04 11.58
N GLN A 215 7.46 2.06 11.93
CA GLN A 215 8.84 2.30 12.31
C GLN A 215 9.75 2.02 11.12
N PHE A 216 10.64 2.95 10.86
CA PHE A 216 11.64 2.90 9.81
C PHE A 216 13.02 2.79 10.43
N GLN A 217 13.83 1.88 9.90
CA GLN A 217 15.27 1.97 10.09
C GLN A 217 15.79 2.98 9.07
N THR A 218 16.56 3.97 9.54
CA THR A 218 17.25 4.97 8.71
C THR A 218 18.75 4.96 9.01
N ALA A 219 19.55 5.69 8.23
CA ALA A 219 20.98 5.90 8.50
C ALA A 219 21.26 6.53 9.87
N THR A 220 20.31 7.30 10.42
CA THR A 220 20.46 8.01 11.71
C THR A 220 19.75 7.33 12.89
N GLY A 221 19.11 6.19 12.66
CA GLY A 221 18.41 5.41 13.70
C GLY A 221 16.95 5.11 13.37
N MET A 222 16.20 4.70 14.39
CA MET A 222 14.78 4.35 14.27
C MET A 222 13.90 5.60 14.25
N VAL A 223 13.02 5.70 13.26
CA VAL A 223 12.05 6.80 13.12
C VAL A 223 10.66 6.20 13.12
N ARG A 224 9.80 6.65 14.03
CA ARG A 224 8.39 6.26 14.09
C ARG A 224 7.52 7.37 13.51
N ILE A 225 6.66 7.03 12.55
CA ILE A 225 5.74 7.93 11.87
C ILE A 225 4.30 7.43 12.07
#